data_AF-A0A1Q4E191-F1
#
_entry.id   AF-A0A1Q4E191-F1
#
_cell.length_a   1.000
_cell.length_b   1.000
_cell.length_c   1.000
_cell.angle_alpha   90.00
_cell.angle_beta   90.00
_cell.angle_gamma   90.00
#
_symmetry.space_group_name_H-M   'P 1'
#
loop_
_entity.id
_entity.type
_entity.pdbx_description
1 polymer ?
#
loop_
_entity_poly.entity_id
_entity_poly.type
_entity_poly.pdbx_seq_one_letter_code
_entity_poly.pdbx_strand_id
1 'polypeptide(L)'
;MRGAFYVANGSGINRLWVRGTRHVLNLHDNDSDAEVPRAIKQFWKGRPFESRLWGDFYVCARARYIPGHMQRVRILRTRRTMIARR
;
A
#
# COMPACT_ATOMS: atom_id res chain seq x y z
N MET A 1 -0.91 -6.22 -9.57
CA MET A 1 -1.16 -4.87 -10.13
C MET A 1 0.08 -3.99 -9.95
N ARG A 2 0.33 -3.03 -10.85
CA ARG A 2 1.41 -2.06 -10.71
C ARG A 2 0.93 -0.85 -9.93
N GLY A 3 1.76 -0.31 -9.04
CA GLY A 3 1.35 0.83 -8.24
C GLY A 3 2.47 1.53 -7.50
N ALA A 4 2.06 2.56 -6.75
CA ALA A 4 2.89 3.26 -5.78
C ALA A 4 2.28 3.12 -4.39
N PHE A 5 3.03 2.52 -3.49
CA PHE A 5 2.72 2.48 -2.08
C PHE A 5 3.34 3.68 -1.36
N TYR A 6 2.61 4.22 -0.39
CA TYR A 6 2.97 5.44 0.32
C TYR A 6 2.45 5.43 1.76
N VAL A 7 3.31 5.86 2.68
CA VAL A 7 2.99 6.04 4.10
C VAL A 7 2.58 7.49 4.35
N ALA A 8 1.37 7.69 4.87
CA ALA A 8 0.86 9.01 5.26
C ALA A 8 0.85 9.15 6.78
N ASN A 9 1.14 10.34 7.32
CA ASN A 9 1.14 10.59 8.77
C ASN A 9 -0.22 10.24 9.40
N GLY A 10 -0.13 9.68 10.61
CA GLY A 10 -1.06 9.95 11.72
C GLY A 10 -2.46 9.33 11.67
N SER A 11 -2.87 8.70 10.58
CA SER A 11 -4.23 8.12 10.45
C SER A 11 -4.28 6.60 10.38
N GLY A 12 -3.13 5.92 10.35
CA GLY A 12 -3.09 4.47 10.17
C GLY A 12 -3.62 3.98 8.82
N ILE A 13 -3.72 4.90 7.86
CA ILE A 13 -4.24 4.66 6.52
C ILE A 13 -3.05 4.73 5.57
N ASN A 14 -2.57 3.55 5.19
CA ASN A 14 -1.52 3.43 4.21
C ASN A 14 -2.13 3.25 2.82
N ARG A 15 -1.61 3.99 1.83
CA ARG A 15 -2.27 4.11 0.52
C ARG A 15 -1.44 3.45 -0.56
N LEU A 16 -2.12 2.68 -1.40
CA LEU A 16 -1.56 2.08 -2.60
C LEU A 16 -2.32 2.58 -3.83
N TRP A 17 -1.65 3.39 -4.63
CA TRP A 17 -2.19 3.93 -5.87
C TRP A 17 -2.00 2.92 -7.00
N VAL A 18 -3.09 2.53 -7.64
CA VAL A 18 -3.03 1.61 -8.78
C VAL A 18 -2.69 2.40 -10.05
N ARG A 19 -1.53 2.11 -10.64
CA ARG A 19 -1.02 2.83 -11.82
C ARG A 19 -2.01 2.73 -12.98
N GLY A 20 -2.28 3.87 -13.62
CA GLY A 20 -3.20 3.96 -14.75
C GLY A 20 -4.67 4.06 -14.36
N THR A 21 -4.99 4.15 -13.07
CA THR A 21 -6.37 4.31 -12.59
C THR A 21 -6.42 5.41 -11.52
N ARG A 22 -7.64 5.88 -11.23
CA ARG A 22 -7.91 6.71 -10.04
C ARG A 22 -8.20 5.87 -8.79
N HIS A 23 -7.96 4.56 -8.86
CA HIS A 23 -8.28 3.64 -7.78
C HIS A 23 -7.18 3.65 -6.71
N VAL A 24 -7.61 3.82 -5.45
CA VAL A 24 -6.72 3.84 -4.28
C VAL A 24 -7.11 2.72 -3.35
N LEU A 25 -6.12 1.91 -2.98
CA LEU A 25 -6.30 0.86 -1.99
C LEU A 25 -5.80 1.33 -0.64
N ASN A 26 -6.55 0.96 0.41
CA ASN A 26 -6.23 1.23 1.79
C ASN A 26 -5.72 -0.05 2.48
N LEU A 27 -4.54 0.04 3.10
CA LEU A 27 -4.00 -0.97 4.00
C LEU A 27 -4.17 -0.43 5.42
N HIS A 28 -5.00 -1.10 6.21
CA HIS A 28 -5.34 -0.68 7.56
C HIS A 28 -4.34 -1.25 8.56
N ASP A 29 -3.98 -0.46 9.58
CA ASP A 29 -3.09 -0.84 10.68
C ASP A 29 -3.45 -2.11 11.47
N ASN A 30 -4.64 -2.69 11.26
CA ASN A 30 -5.07 -3.91 11.95
C ASN A 30 -4.70 -5.18 11.18
N ASP A 31 -4.08 -5.09 9.99
CA ASP A 31 -3.40 -6.25 9.42
C ASP A 31 -2.25 -6.57 10.37
N SER A 32 -2.30 -7.73 11.04
CA SER A 32 -1.29 -8.09 12.04
C SER A 32 0.09 -8.05 11.39
N ASP A 33 1.12 -7.68 12.16
CA ASP A 33 2.48 -7.67 11.67
C ASP A 33 2.81 -9.00 10.96
N ALA A 34 2.35 -10.15 11.45
CA ALA A 34 2.61 -11.44 10.79
C ALA A 34 2.11 -11.54 9.33
N GLU A 35 1.04 -10.82 8.95
CA GLU A 35 0.41 -10.92 7.63
C GLU A 35 1.07 -10.04 6.56
N VAL A 36 1.95 -9.12 6.96
CA VAL A 36 2.47 -8.09 6.06
C VAL A 36 3.81 -8.50 5.47
N PRO A 37 4.01 -8.41 4.14
CA PRO A 37 5.29 -8.72 3.51
C PRO A 37 6.43 -7.87 4.08
N ARG A 38 7.61 -8.48 4.27
CA ARG A 38 8.79 -7.84 4.86
C ARG A 38 9.18 -6.51 4.19
N ALA A 39 9.06 -6.42 2.87
CA ALA A 39 9.36 -5.19 2.12
C ALA A 39 8.43 -4.02 2.50
N ILE A 40 7.15 -4.31 2.77
CA ILE A 40 6.18 -3.31 3.21
C ILE A 40 6.47 -2.90 4.65
N LYS A 41 6.76 -3.85 5.54
CA LYS A 41 7.14 -3.57 6.94
C LYS A 41 8.34 -2.66 7.06
N GLN A 42 9.40 -2.94 6.29
CA GLN A 42 10.61 -2.11 6.30
C GLN A 42 10.31 -0.69 5.82
N PHE A 43 9.42 -0.55 4.83
CA PHE A 43 8.99 0.74 4.33
C PHE A 43 8.09 1.49 5.31
N TRP A 44 7.22 0.79 6.05
CA TRP A 44 6.37 1.37 7.10
C TRP A 44 7.12 2.03 8.24
N LYS A 45 8.27 1.47 8.62
CA LYS A 45 9.15 2.08 9.63
C LYS A 45 9.90 3.32 9.12
N GLY A 46 9.77 3.63 7.83
CA GLY A 46 10.32 4.84 7.23
C GLY A 46 9.57 6.09 7.66
N ARG A 47 10.15 7.26 7.34
CA ARG A 47 9.50 8.53 7.61
C ARG A 47 8.30 8.71 6.68
N PRO A 48 7.12 9.08 7.20
CA PRO A 48 5.96 9.28 6.36
C PRO A 48 6.17 10.43 5.39
N PHE A 49 5.45 10.37 4.28
CA PHE A 49 5.51 11.32 3.19
C PHE A 49 6.86 11.54 2.46
N GLU A 50 7.95 10.91 2.88
CA GLU A 50 9.28 11.14 2.28
C GLU A 50 9.58 10.31 1.03
N SER A 51 8.95 9.15 0.88
CA SER A 51 9.27 8.21 -0.19
C SER A 51 8.06 7.44 -0.69
N ARG A 52 8.19 6.85 -1.88
CA ARG A 52 7.21 5.95 -2.48
C ARG A 52 7.86 4.62 -2.81
N LEU A 53 7.17 3.53 -2.51
CA LEU A 53 7.57 2.19 -2.94
C LEU A 53 6.80 1.85 -4.23
N TRP A 54 7.50 1.85 -5.35
CA TRP A 54 6.96 1.43 -6.64
C TRP A 54 7.15 -0.07 -6.82
N GLY A 55 6.25 -0.73 -7.54
CA GLY A 55 6.43 -2.13 -7.91
C GLY A 55 5.15 -2.84 -8.33
N ASP A 56 5.25 -4.17 -8.36
CA ASP A 56 4.12 -5.07 -8.54
C ASP A 56 3.59 -5.51 -7.16
N PHE A 57 2.30 -5.31 -6.94
CA PHE A 57 1.58 -5.64 -5.71
C PHE A 57 0.53 -6.71 -5.98
N TYR A 58 0.51 -7.74 -5.14
CA TYR A 58 -0.51 -8.76 -5.12
C TYR A 58 -1.34 -8.53 -3.88
N VAL A 59 -2.63 -8.25 -4.07
CA VAL A 59 -3.54 -7.83 -3.00
C VAL A 59 -4.77 -8.71 -2.97
N CYS A 60 -5.36 -8.85 -1.80
CA CYS A 60 -6.64 -9.52 -1.61
C CYS A 60 -7.64 -8.51 -1.04
N ALA A 61 -8.80 -8.40 -1.70
CA ALA A 61 -9.84 -7.47 -1.29
C ALA A 61 -10.43 -7.90 0.06
N ARG A 62 -10.50 -6.95 1.01
CA ARG A 62 -11.21 -7.10 2.29
C ARG A 62 -12.59 -6.44 2.24
N ALA A 63 -12.79 -5.51 1.31
CA ALA A 63 -14.06 -4.82 1.07
C ALA A 63 -14.41 -4.82 -0.43
N ARG A 64 -15.69 -4.69 -0.72
CA ARG A 64 -16.20 -4.50 -2.09
C ARG A 64 -15.62 -3.20 -2.67
N TYR A 65 -15.35 -3.21 -3.98
CA TYR A 65 -14.99 -2.01 -4.71
C TYR A 65 -16.21 -1.08 -4.87
N ILE A 66 -16.04 0.20 -4.52
CA ILE A 66 -17.02 1.26 -4.74
C ILE A 66 -16.29 2.41 -5.47
N PRO A 67 -16.75 2.82 -6.66
CA PRO A 67 -16.16 3.94 -7.38
C PRO A 67 -16.08 5.20 -6.51
N GLY A 68 -14.93 5.89 -6.53
CA GLY A 68 -14.70 7.11 -5.74
C GLY A 68 -14.28 6.87 -4.28
N HIS A 69 -14.37 5.63 -3.78
CA HIS A 69 -13.95 5.29 -2.42
C HIS A 69 -12.64 4.48 -2.41
N MET A 70 -11.89 4.61 -1.32
CA MET A 70 -10.75 3.73 -1.09
C MET A 70 -11.25 2.31 -0.81
N GLN A 71 -10.65 1.31 -1.47
CA GLN A 71 -10.98 -0.08 -1.21
C GLN A 71 -10.01 -0.67 -0.19
N ARG A 72 -10.55 -1.29 0.88
CA ARG A 72 -9.74 -1.99 1.88
C ARG A 72 -9.20 -3.29 1.32
N VAL A 73 -7.88 -3.48 1.41
CA VAL A 73 -7.18 -4.68 0.92
C VAL A 73 -6.06 -5.08 1.88
N ARG A 74 -5.61 -6.33 1.76
CA ARG A 74 -4.33 -6.80 2.33
C ARG A 74 -3.30 -7.01 1.22
N ILE A 75 -2.02 -6.73 1.47
CA ILE A 75 -0.94 -7.10 0.55
C ILE A 75 -0.49 -8.53 0.86
N LEU A 76 -0.60 -9.43 -0.13
CA LEU A 76 -0.12 -10.80 -0.03
C LEU A 76 1.37 -10.89 -0.39
N ARG A 77 1.80 -10.14 -1.41
CA ARG A 77 3.16 -10.20 -1.94
C ARG A 77 3.53 -8.93 -2.71
N THR A 78 4.81 -8.63 -2.77
CA THR A 78 5.39 -7.64 -3.68
C THR A 78 6.44 -8.26 -4.61
N ARG A 79 6.66 -7.67 -5.78
CA ARG A 79 7.74 -8.00 -6.72
C ARG A 79 8.27 -6.74 -7.39
N ARG A 80 9.52 -6.78 -7.84
CA ARG A 80 10.18 -5.70 -8.62
C ARG A 80 10.02 -4.34 -7.95
N THR A 81 10.23 -4.30 -6.64
CA THR A 81 10.00 -3.11 -5.84
C THR A 81 11.20 -2.17 -5.89
N MET A 82 10.93 -0.87 -5.99
CA MET A 82 11.93 0.19 -5.97
C MET A 82 11.46 1.32 -5.07
N ILE A 83 12.34 1.82 -4.21
CA ILE A 83 12.08 3.01 -3.40
C ILE A 83 12.49 4.23 -4.22
N ALA A 84 11.54 5.14 -4.45
CA ALA A 84 11.80 6.46 -5.00
C ALA A 84 11.62 7.48 -3.88
N ARG A 85 12.66 8.25 -3.57
CA ARG A 85 12.57 9.40 -2.66
C ARG A 85 11.95 10.56 -3.41
N ARG A 86 11.17 11.38 -2.70
CA ARG A 86 10.66 12.64 -3.26
C ARG A 86 11.80 13.66 -3.37
#